data_AF-A0AAD4PJJ6-F1
#
_entry.id   AF-A0AAD4PJJ6-F1
#
_cell.length_a   1.000
_cell.length_b   1.000
_cell.length_c   1.000
_cell.angle_alpha   90.00
_cell.angle_beta   90.00
_cell.angle_gamma   90.00
#
_symmetry.space_group_name_H-M   'P 1'
#
loop_
_entity.id
_entity.type
_entity.pdbx_description
1 polymer ?
#
loop_
_entity_poly.entity_id
_entity_poly.type
_entity_poly.pdbx_seq_one_letter_code
_entity_poly.pdbx_strand_id
1 'polypeptide(L)'
;MNNMEPGVEMFAPESILKTGAEHVDSGILNKSPKDDELISMETLRESPIQWPERIPGMDDFMHMSNTPIHQPSDDYSPGVSSKDAAQINQLASLTPDQLIDRIKSMHDEIYQLGLRESKEMTRGKLLGIFDRMAAKSKK
;
A
#
# COMPACT_ATOMS: atom_id res chain seq x y z
N MET A 1 3.23 -45.95 -15.43
CA MET A 1 4.38 -45.12 -15.84
C MET A 1 4.11 -43.73 -15.33
N ASN A 2 4.85 -43.34 -14.29
CA ASN A 2 4.73 -42.09 -13.56
C ASN A 2 5.22 -40.94 -14.44
N ASN A 3 4.60 -39.77 -14.33
CA ASN A 3 5.30 -38.49 -14.51
C ASN A 3 4.73 -37.48 -13.51
N MET A 4 5.64 -36.96 -12.71
CA MET A 4 5.50 -36.18 -11.48
C MET A 4 5.50 -34.67 -11.83
N GLU A 5 4.63 -33.88 -11.22
CA GLU A 5 4.75 -32.42 -11.14
C GLU A 5 5.91 -32.02 -10.20
N PRO A 6 6.66 -30.95 -10.51
CA PRO A 6 7.36 -30.15 -9.50
C PRO A 6 6.50 -28.91 -9.18
N GLY A 7 6.07 -28.61 -7.95
CA GLY A 7 6.82 -28.64 -6.70
C GLY A 7 6.80 -27.22 -6.13
N VAL A 8 5.74 -26.90 -5.38
CA VAL A 8 5.55 -25.64 -4.63
C VAL A 8 6.45 -25.70 -3.39
N GLU A 9 7.53 -24.92 -3.36
CA GLU A 9 8.35 -24.76 -2.14
C GLU A 9 7.71 -23.74 -1.20
N MET A 10 7.04 -24.25 -0.17
CA MET A 10 6.70 -23.49 1.03
C MET A 10 7.90 -23.53 1.98
N PHE A 11 8.54 -22.39 2.18
CA PHE A 11 9.60 -22.25 3.19
C PHE A 11 9.00 -22.33 4.60
N ALA A 12 9.37 -23.38 5.32
CA ALA A 12 9.15 -23.52 6.75
C ALA A 12 10.27 -22.81 7.55
N PRO A 13 9.97 -22.11 8.65
CA PRO A 13 10.98 -21.69 9.59
C PRO A 13 11.15 -22.73 10.71
N GLU A 14 12.39 -23.05 11.05
CA GLU A 14 12.90 -23.17 12.43
C GLU A 14 14.21 -23.99 12.46
N SER A 15 15.28 -23.41 12.98
CA SER A 15 16.42 -24.18 13.50
C SER A 15 16.85 -23.60 14.85
N ILE A 16 16.34 -24.24 15.89
CA ILE A 16 16.87 -24.21 17.26
C ILE A 16 18.28 -24.80 17.23
N LEU A 17 19.31 -24.04 17.62
CA LEU A 17 20.67 -24.58 17.77
C LEU A 17 21.03 -24.78 19.24
N LYS A 18 21.26 -26.07 19.50
CA LYS A 18 21.55 -26.75 20.75
C LYS A 18 23.01 -26.55 21.16
N THR A 19 23.17 -26.29 22.45
CA THR A 19 24.42 -26.21 23.20
C THR A 19 25.21 -27.52 23.15
N GLY A 20 26.52 -27.44 23.00
CA GLY A 20 27.46 -28.56 23.12
C GLY A 20 28.90 -28.06 23.16
N ALA A 21 29.50 -28.16 24.35
CA ALA A 21 30.91 -27.87 24.65
C ALA A 21 31.83 -28.92 23.96
N GLU A 22 33.15 -28.82 23.77
CA GLU A 22 34.27 -28.37 24.62
C GLU A 22 35.52 -28.21 23.71
N HIS A 23 36.41 -27.24 23.98
CA HIS A 23 37.86 -27.45 23.86
C HIS A 23 38.62 -26.42 24.71
N VAL A 24 39.50 -26.91 25.56
CA VAL A 24 40.33 -26.16 26.50
C VAL A 24 41.68 -25.87 25.84
N ASP A 25 42.19 -24.64 25.93
CA ASP A 25 43.62 -24.38 25.99
C ASP A 25 43.92 -23.11 26.79
N SER A 26 44.99 -23.19 27.57
CA SER A 26 45.36 -22.34 28.70
C SER A 26 46.37 -21.24 28.32
N GLY A 27 46.16 -20.00 28.81
CA GLY A 27 47.18 -18.94 28.74
C GLY A 27 46.74 -17.64 29.42
N ILE A 28 47.45 -17.26 30.50
CA ILE A 28 47.20 -16.08 31.35
C ILE A 28 47.75 -14.80 30.70
N LEU A 29 46.96 -13.73 30.58
CA LEU A 29 47.48 -12.35 30.61
C LEU A 29 46.41 -11.33 31.04
N ASN A 30 46.67 -10.67 32.18
CA ASN A 30 45.98 -9.49 32.67
C ASN A 30 46.07 -8.31 31.68
N LYS A 31 44.92 -7.73 31.31
CA LYS A 31 44.72 -6.29 31.11
C LYS A 31 43.21 -6.05 30.99
N SER A 32 42.65 -5.35 31.97
CA SER A 32 41.30 -4.78 31.86
C SER A 32 41.22 -3.94 30.58
N PRO A 33 40.37 -4.25 29.60
CA PRO A 33 40.07 -3.28 28.58
C PRO A 33 39.30 -2.18 29.32
N LYS A 34 39.86 -0.96 29.33
CA LYS A 34 38.98 0.21 29.37
C LYS A 34 38.05 -0.03 28.20
N ASP A 35 36.75 -0.07 28.45
CA ASP A 35 35.76 -0.21 27.40
C ASP A 35 36.10 0.86 26.36
N ASP A 36 36.77 0.39 25.30
CA ASP A 36 37.21 1.19 24.19
C ASP A 36 35.90 1.75 23.65
N GLU A 37 35.76 3.05 23.82
CA GLU A 37 34.66 3.88 23.39
C GLU A 37 34.07 3.27 22.12
N LEU A 38 32.84 2.76 22.22
CA LEU A 38 32.14 2.09 21.12
C LEU A 38 31.78 3.17 20.08
N ILE A 39 32.78 3.68 19.37
CA ILE A 39 32.61 4.64 18.30
C ILE A 39 32.16 3.87 17.07
N SER A 40 30.91 4.06 16.70
CA SER A 40 30.35 3.54 15.46
C SER A 40 30.92 4.32 14.27
N MET A 41 31.71 3.66 13.43
CA MET A 41 32.23 4.21 12.17
C MET A 41 31.18 4.23 11.04
N GLU A 42 29.91 4.35 11.38
CA GLU A 42 28.84 4.42 10.39
C GLU A 42 28.79 5.80 9.75
N THR A 43 28.86 5.84 8.43
CA THR A 43 28.59 7.07 7.67
C THR A 43 27.08 7.22 7.61
N LEU A 44 26.54 8.35 8.07
CA LEU A 44 25.12 8.67 7.87
C LEU A 44 24.83 8.54 6.38
N ARG A 45 23.99 7.56 6.02
CA ARG A 45 23.44 7.47 4.67
C ARG A 45 22.78 8.81 4.38
N GLU A 46 22.95 9.32 3.16
CA GLU A 46 22.11 10.42 2.67
C GLU A 46 20.64 10.02 2.87
N SER A 47 19.83 10.97 3.33
CA SER A 47 18.41 10.73 3.56
C SER A 47 17.81 10.07 2.32
N PRO A 48 16.95 9.05 2.46
CA PRO A 48 16.34 8.36 1.33
C PRO A 48 15.79 9.35 0.30
N ILE A 49 15.94 9.04 -0.99
CA ILE A 49 15.34 9.82 -2.09
C ILE A 49 13.87 10.00 -1.75
N GLN A 50 13.48 11.26 -1.55
CA GLN A 50 12.13 11.62 -1.17
C GLN A 50 11.25 11.39 -2.40
N TRP A 51 10.55 10.27 -2.42
CA TRP A 51 9.52 9.98 -3.40
C TRP A 51 8.20 10.60 -2.93
N PRO A 52 7.46 11.32 -3.80
CA PRO A 52 7.67 11.56 -5.23
C PRO A 52 8.71 12.66 -5.57
N GLU A 53 9.24 12.64 -6.80
CA GLU A 53 10.15 13.66 -7.35
C GLU A 53 9.54 15.07 -7.18
N ARG A 54 10.35 16.04 -6.73
CA ARG A 54 9.89 17.43 -6.54
C ARG A 54 9.57 18.04 -7.91
N ILE A 55 8.27 18.17 -8.18
CA ILE A 55 7.75 18.81 -9.39
C ILE A 55 8.12 20.30 -9.34
N PRO A 56 8.51 20.94 -10.46
CA PRO A 56 8.74 22.38 -10.51
C PRO A 56 7.54 23.15 -9.94
N GLY A 57 7.78 24.06 -8.98
CA GLY A 57 6.74 24.81 -8.26
C GLY A 57 6.25 24.17 -6.95
N MET A 58 6.71 22.97 -6.59
CA MET A 58 6.36 22.33 -5.32
C MET A 58 6.87 23.12 -4.10
N ASP A 59 8.09 23.66 -4.14
CA ASP A 59 8.65 24.41 -3.01
C ASP A 59 7.85 25.70 -2.77
N ASP A 60 7.46 26.42 -3.83
CA ASP A 60 6.59 27.60 -3.73
C ASP A 60 5.21 27.23 -3.17
N PHE A 61 4.63 26.11 -3.63
CA PHE A 61 3.37 25.58 -3.10
C PHE A 61 3.43 25.23 -1.60
N MET A 62 4.53 24.64 -1.12
CA MET A 62 4.71 24.27 0.29
C MET A 62 4.85 25.51 1.20
N HIS A 63 5.25 26.65 0.65
CA HIS A 63 5.43 27.91 1.37
C HIS A 63 4.28 28.90 1.17
N MET A 64 3.35 28.62 0.24
CA MET A 64 2.16 29.43 0.02
C MET A 64 1.15 29.26 1.16
N SER A 65 0.69 30.37 1.72
CA SER A 65 -0.39 30.39 2.72
C SER A 65 -1.79 30.19 2.12
N ASN A 66 -1.93 30.40 0.80
CA ASN A 66 -3.19 30.31 0.07
C ASN A 66 -3.14 29.16 -0.94
N THR A 67 -3.02 27.94 -0.43
CA THR A 67 -3.16 26.73 -1.25
C THR A 67 -4.63 26.30 -1.29
N PRO A 68 -5.07 25.58 -2.34
CA PRO A 68 -6.41 24.98 -2.38
C PRO A 68 -6.72 24.07 -1.19
N ILE A 69 -5.71 23.60 -0.46
CA ILE A 69 -5.84 22.83 0.79
C ILE A 69 -6.36 23.71 1.94
N HIS A 70 -6.02 25.00 1.96
CA HIS A 70 -6.43 25.97 2.98
C HIS A 70 -7.71 26.73 2.64
N GLN A 71 -8.22 26.59 1.41
CA GLN A 71 -9.54 27.09 1.06
C GLN A 71 -10.58 26.02 1.45
N PRO A 72 -11.54 26.32 2.35
CA PRO A 72 -12.66 25.43 2.55
C PRO A 72 -13.35 25.27 1.20
N SER A 73 -13.40 24.04 0.69
CA SER A 73 -14.15 23.71 -0.52
C SER A 73 -15.63 23.76 -0.16
N ASP A 74 -16.24 24.94 -0.31
CA ASP A 74 -17.68 25.17 -0.04
C ASP A 74 -18.59 24.30 -0.93
N ASP A 75 -18.03 23.68 -1.97
CA ASP A 75 -18.76 22.87 -2.95
C ASP A 75 -18.87 21.37 -2.60
N TYR A 76 -18.18 20.90 -1.54
CA TYR A 76 -18.12 19.47 -1.18
C TYR A 76 -18.90 19.11 0.09
N SER A 77 -20.03 19.78 0.32
CA SER A 77 -21.09 19.17 1.11
C SER A 77 -22.13 18.58 0.15
N PRO A 78 -21.95 17.35 -0.36
CA PRO A 78 -23.10 16.61 -0.84
C PRO A 78 -23.93 16.34 0.41
N GLY A 79 -24.84 17.26 0.73
CA GLY A 79 -25.85 17.02 1.75
C GLY A 79 -26.50 15.68 1.41
N VAL A 80 -26.58 14.79 2.41
CA VAL A 80 -27.18 13.46 2.26
C VAL A 80 -28.49 13.63 1.52
N SER A 81 -28.54 13.15 0.28
CA SER A 81 -29.73 13.33 -0.55
C SER A 81 -30.91 12.65 0.15
N SER A 82 -32.12 13.14 -0.08
CA SER A 82 -33.32 12.45 0.43
C SER A 82 -33.35 10.97 0.02
N LYS A 83 -32.79 10.65 -1.16
CA LYS A 83 -32.61 9.27 -1.62
C LYS A 83 -31.61 8.49 -0.76
N ASP A 84 -30.47 9.08 -0.45
CA ASP A 84 -29.41 8.45 0.35
C ASP A 84 -29.92 8.18 1.78
N ALA A 85 -30.65 9.13 2.35
CA ALA A 85 -31.32 8.96 3.65
C ALA A 85 -32.33 7.80 3.62
N ALA A 86 -33.12 7.68 2.55
CA ALA A 86 -34.04 6.56 2.38
C ALA A 86 -33.31 5.20 2.25
N GLN A 87 -32.19 5.15 1.54
CA GLN A 87 -31.37 3.94 1.41
C GLN A 87 -30.73 3.54 2.75
N ILE A 88 -30.22 4.50 3.52
CA ILE A 88 -29.69 4.24 4.87
C ILE A 88 -30.78 3.67 5.77
N ASN A 89 -31.98 4.27 5.76
CA ASN A 89 -33.11 3.76 6.54
C ASN A 89 -33.54 2.36 6.10
N GLN A 90 -33.49 2.06 4.80
CA GLN A 90 -33.78 0.72 4.29
C GLN A 90 -32.74 -0.31 4.75
N LEU A 91 -31.46 0.05 4.78
CA LEU A 91 -30.41 -0.84 5.29
C LEU A 91 -30.51 -1.04 6.81
N ALA A 92 -30.90 0.01 7.53
CA ALA A 92 -31.07 -0.03 8.99
C ALA A 92 -32.27 -0.89 9.44
N SER A 93 -33.26 -1.11 8.56
CA SER A 93 -34.43 -1.95 8.87
C SER A 93 -34.21 -3.45 8.64
N LEU A 94 -33.08 -3.84 8.05
CA LEU A 94 -32.73 -5.25 7.80
C LEU A 94 -32.31 -5.96 9.09
N THR A 95 -32.59 -7.26 9.18
CA THR A 95 -31.99 -8.10 10.23
C THR A 95 -30.49 -8.30 9.98
N PRO A 96 -29.68 -8.65 11.00
CA PRO A 96 -28.25 -8.87 10.82
C PRO A 96 -27.92 -9.87 9.71
N ASP A 97 -28.66 -10.97 9.61
CA ASP A 97 -28.46 -11.99 8.56
C ASP A 97 -28.77 -11.43 7.16
N GLN A 98 -29.86 -10.69 7.02
CA GLN A 98 -30.23 -10.05 5.75
C GLN A 98 -29.22 -8.98 5.33
N LEU A 99 -28.66 -8.24 6.29
CA LEU A 99 -27.62 -7.25 6.05
C LEU A 99 -26.34 -7.93 5.54
N ILE A 100 -25.94 -9.05 6.14
CA ILE A 100 -24.78 -9.84 5.70
C ILE A 100 -24.99 -10.35 4.27
N ASP A 101 -26.17 -10.88 3.95
CA ASP A 101 -26.47 -11.35 2.59
C ASP A 101 -26.48 -10.20 1.59
N ARG A 102 -26.98 -9.01 1.98
CA ARG A 102 -26.91 -7.82 1.12
C ARG A 102 -25.47 -7.38 0.89
N ILE A 103 -24.60 -7.43 1.89
CA ILE A 103 -23.17 -7.10 1.76
C ILE A 103 -22.48 -8.06 0.78
N LYS A 104 -22.75 -9.38 0.88
CA LYS A 104 -22.20 -10.37 -0.05
C LYS A 104 -22.66 -10.11 -1.49
N SER A 105 -23.95 -9.86 -1.69
CA SER A 105 -24.51 -9.49 -2.99
C SER A 105 -23.84 -8.25 -3.58
N MET A 106 -23.63 -7.20 -2.78
CA MET A 106 -22.91 -6.00 -3.24
C MET A 106 -21.45 -6.29 -3.60
N HIS A 107 -20.78 -7.14 -2.83
CA HIS A 107 -19.41 -7.54 -3.12
C HIS A 107 -19.32 -8.26 -4.48
N ASP A 108 -20.25 -9.17 -4.76
CA ASP A 108 -20.32 -9.87 -6.06
C ASP A 108 -20.62 -8.90 -7.22
N GLU A 109 -21.52 -7.94 -7.01
CA GLU A 109 -21.82 -6.89 -7.99
C GLU A 109 -20.59 -6.03 -8.31
N ILE A 110 -19.84 -5.61 -7.28
CA ILE A 110 -18.61 -4.81 -7.43
C ILE A 110 -17.55 -5.61 -8.18
N TYR A 111 -17.37 -6.89 -7.85
CA TYR A 111 -16.43 -7.76 -8.55
C TYR A 111 -16.79 -7.87 -10.04
N GLN A 112 -18.04 -8.18 -10.36
CA GLN A 112 -18.53 -8.25 -11.75
C GLN A 112 -18.35 -6.93 -12.50
N LEU A 113 -18.58 -5.79 -11.83
CA LEU A 113 -18.38 -4.47 -12.40
C LEU A 113 -16.91 -4.22 -12.72
N GLY A 114 -15.99 -4.52 -11.80
CA GLY A 114 -14.55 -4.38 -12.01
C GLY A 114 -14.04 -5.24 -13.18
N LEU A 115 -14.54 -6.47 -13.32
CA LEU A 115 -14.23 -7.33 -14.46
C LEU A 115 -14.69 -6.71 -15.79
N ARG A 116 -15.88 -6.10 -15.81
CA ARG A 116 -16.42 -5.44 -17.00
C ARG A 116 -15.63 -4.19 -17.36
N GLU A 117 -15.31 -3.37 -16.35
CA GLU A 117 -14.52 -2.15 -16.51
C GLU A 117 -13.11 -2.46 -17.04
N SER A 118 -12.45 -3.48 -16.50
CA SER A 118 -11.12 -3.91 -16.97
C SER A 118 -11.13 -4.34 -18.45
N LYS A 119 -12.19 -5.04 -18.87
CA LYS A 119 -12.39 -5.42 -20.29
C LYS A 119 -12.57 -4.18 -21.16
N GLU A 120 -13.41 -3.24 -20.74
CA GLU A 120 -13.63 -1.99 -21.50
C GLU A 120 -12.38 -1.10 -21.52
N MET A 121 -11.58 -1.03 -20.44
CA MET A 121 -10.31 -0.32 -20.47
C MET A 121 -9.32 -0.93 -21.44
N THR A 122 -9.23 -2.27 -21.49
CA THR A 122 -8.39 -2.97 -22.47
C THR A 122 -8.84 -2.67 -23.90
N ARG A 123 -10.15 -2.69 -24.15
CA ARG A 123 -10.73 -2.31 -25.44
C ARG A 123 -10.41 -0.86 -25.80
N GLY A 124 -10.57 0.07 -24.86
CA GLY A 124 -10.22 1.47 -25.05
C GLY A 124 -8.74 1.68 -25.41
N LYS A 125 -7.84 0.95 -24.73
CA LYS A 125 -6.40 0.97 -25.02
C LYS A 125 -6.12 0.47 -26.43
N LEU A 126 -6.71 -0.65 -26.85
CA LEU A 126 -6.53 -1.19 -28.21
C LEU A 126 -7.06 -0.23 -29.29
N LEU A 127 -8.16 0.46 -29.00
CA LEU A 127 -8.75 1.44 -29.91
C LEU A 127 -8.03 2.80 -29.88
N GLY A 128 -6.99 2.96 -29.05
CA GLY A 128 -6.19 4.19 -28.96
C GLY A 128 -7.00 5.43 -28.57
N ILE A 129 -8.11 5.27 -27.83
CA ILE A 129 -8.98 6.41 -27.49
C ILE A 129 -8.29 7.37 -26.51
N PHE A 130 -7.44 6.86 -25.62
CA PHE A 130 -6.75 7.65 -24.61
C PHE A 130 -5.68 8.57 -25.22
N ASP A 131 -4.95 8.09 -26.23
CA ASP A 131 -3.92 8.88 -26.92
C ASP A 131 -4.55 10.04 -27.72
N ARG A 132 -5.73 9.79 -28.32
CA ARG A 132 -6.48 10.83 -29.04
C ARG A 132 -7.02 11.91 -28.10
N MET A 133 -7.40 11.57 -26.87
CA MET A 133 -7.83 12.53 -25.86
C MET A 133 -6.67 13.39 -25.37
N ALA A 134 -5.50 12.78 -25.13
CA ALA A 134 -4.30 13.50 -24.72
C ALA A 134 -3.82 14.52 -25.77
N ALA A 135 -3.95 14.20 -27.07
CA ALA A 135 -3.58 15.09 -28.15
C ALA A 135 -4.53 16.31 -28.30
N LYS A 136 -5.82 16.15 -27.99
CA LYS A 136 -6.80 17.26 -28.06
C LYS A 136 -6.66 18.28 -26.93
N SER A 137 -6.13 17.86 -25.78
CA SER A 137 -5.94 18.76 -24.62
C SER A 137 -4.75 19.73 -24.77
N LYS A 138 -3.88 19.55 -25.78
CA LYS A 138 -2.68 20.37 -26.01
C LYS A 138 -2.87 21.47 -27.07
N LYS A 139 -4.10 21.71 -27.51
CA LYS A 139 -4.46 22.66 -28.56
C LYS A 139 -5.48 23.64 -28.03
#